data_AF-A0A6M8VGS9-F1
#
_entry.id   AF-A0A6M8VGS9-F1
#
_cell.length_a   1.000
_cell.length_b   1.000
_cell.length_c   1.000
_cell.angle_alpha   90.00
_cell.angle_beta   90.00
_cell.angle_gamma   90.00
#
_symmetry.space_group_name_H-M   'P 1'
#
loop_
_entity.id
_entity.type
_entity.pdbx_description
1 polymer ?
#
loop_
_entity_poly.entity_id
_entity_poly.type
_entity_poly.pdbx_seq_one_letter_code
_entity_poly.pdbx_strand_id
1 'polypeptide(L)'
;MNIDKIAYKDRSEFLRGFAAIIRKNNCGNEDEQTMFLTIGKYFGFEMEFLEYSLGHLMVNKYILEEPAIFSTKPIAEFFINDVAKILSHTNSMTDASKDWLMKTAEGNKVDFVL
;
A
#
# COMPACT_ATOMS: atom_id res chain seq x y z
N MET A 1 5.39 -12.69 6.70
CA MET A 1 6.82 -12.55 6.30
C MET A 1 7.61 -12.06 7.50
N ASN A 2 8.90 -12.38 7.64
CA ASN A 2 9.71 -11.80 8.73
C ASN A 2 10.17 -10.40 8.30
N ILE A 3 9.75 -9.37 9.05
CA ILE A 3 10.04 -7.97 8.77
C ILE A 3 11.54 -7.67 8.69
N ASP A 4 12.36 -8.29 9.54
CA ASP A 4 13.81 -8.08 9.58
C ASP A 4 14.50 -8.53 8.30
N LYS A 5 13.80 -9.33 7.48
CA LYS A 5 14.26 -9.77 6.16
C LYS A 5 13.77 -8.91 5.00
N ILE A 6 12.89 -7.93 5.26
CA ILE A 6 12.40 -6.99 4.25
C ILE A 6 13.30 -5.75 4.29
N ALA A 7 13.90 -5.41 3.14
CA ALA A 7 14.73 -4.22 3.02
C ALA A 7 13.92 -2.95 3.30
N TYR A 8 14.55 -1.94 3.89
CA TYR A 8 13.88 -0.68 4.22
C TYR A 8 13.19 -0.05 3.00
N LYS A 9 13.84 -0.10 1.82
CA LYS A 9 13.26 0.35 0.55
C LYS A 9 11.90 -0.30 0.27
N ASP A 10 11.78 -1.62 0.45
CA ASP A 10 10.54 -2.34 0.18
C ASP A 10 9.45 -2.02 1.21
N ARG A 11 9.83 -1.75 2.47
CA ARG A 11 8.88 -1.29 3.50
C ARG A 11 8.32 0.08 3.16
N SER A 12 9.19 1.01 2.72
CA SER A 12 8.78 2.33 2.24
C SER A 12 7.90 2.23 1.00
N GLU A 13 8.25 1.34 0.07
CA GLU A 13 7.48 1.12 -1.15
C GLU A 13 6.10 0.52 -0.85
N PHE A 14 5.99 -0.38 0.13
CA PHE A 14 4.71 -0.90 0.60
C PHE A 14 3.82 0.24 1.10
N LEU A 15 4.34 1.05 2.03
CA LEU A 15 3.58 2.15 2.62
C LEU A 15 3.17 3.18 1.55
N ARG A 16 4.08 3.51 0.63
CA ARG A 16 3.80 4.40 -0.51
C ARG A 16 2.70 3.82 -1.42
N GLY A 17 2.81 2.54 -1.77
CA GLY A 17 1.83 1.84 -2.61
C GLY A 17 0.44 1.86 -1.98
N PHE A 18 0.36 1.61 -0.67
CA PHE A 18 -0.91 1.68 0.04
C PHE A 18 -1.47 3.10 0.11
N ALA A 19 -0.62 4.11 0.33
CA ALA A 19 -1.03 5.52 0.24
C ALA A 19 -1.59 5.89 -1.14
N ALA A 20 -0.98 5.40 -2.22
CA ALA A 20 -1.46 5.65 -3.58
C ALA A 20 -2.88 5.10 -3.79
N ILE A 21 -3.19 3.94 -3.21
CA ILE A 21 -4.54 3.35 -3.27
C ILE A 21 -5.54 4.16 -2.46
N ILE A 22 -5.24 4.49 -1.21
CA ILE A 22 -6.12 5.29 -0.34
C ILE A 22 -6.47 6.62 -1.01
N ARG A 23 -5.48 7.25 -1.66
CA ARG A 23 -5.68 8.47 -2.44
C ARG A 23 -6.63 8.27 -3.62
N LYS A 24 -6.52 7.15 -4.35
CA LYS A 24 -7.44 6.79 -5.44
C LYS A 24 -8.86 6.52 -4.93
N ASN A 25 -8.99 6.05 -3.69
CA ASN A 25 -10.24 5.89 -2.97
C ASN A 25 -10.70 7.18 -2.25
N ASN A 26 -10.10 8.33 -2.58
CA ASN A 26 -10.46 9.66 -2.07
C ASN A 26 -10.26 9.85 -0.54
N CYS A 27 -9.46 9.00 0.10
CA CYS A 27 -9.10 9.08 1.54
C CYS A 27 -10.29 9.08 2.52
N GLY A 28 -11.50 8.77 2.08
CA GLY A 28 -12.71 8.92 2.91
C GLY A 28 -12.98 7.75 3.86
N ASN A 29 -12.30 6.61 3.70
CA ASN A 29 -12.57 5.41 4.47
C ASN A 29 -11.68 5.34 5.72
N GLU A 30 -12.28 5.40 6.92
CA GLU A 30 -11.59 5.36 8.21
C GLU A 30 -10.88 4.02 8.48
N ASP A 31 -11.40 2.90 7.96
CA ASP A 31 -10.75 1.60 8.11
C ASP A 31 -9.46 1.54 7.29
N GLU A 32 -9.45 2.11 6.08
CA GLU A 32 -8.23 2.22 5.27
C GLU A 32 -7.18 3.10 5.97
N GLN A 33 -7.61 4.23 6.52
CA GLN A 33 -6.77 5.13 7.30
C GLN A 33 -6.16 4.42 8.51
N THR A 34 -6.97 3.64 9.24
CA THR A 34 -6.51 2.84 10.39
C THR A 34 -5.50 1.77 9.96
N MET A 35 -5.75 1.12 8.82
CA MET A 35 -4.82 0.13 8.25
C MET A 35 -3.52 0.77 7.80
N PHE A 36 -3.54 2.00 7.28
CA PHE A 36 -2.32 2.72 6.89
C PHE A 36 -1.40 2.95 8.09
N LEU A 37 -1.97 3.42 9.21
CA LEU A 37 -1.24 3.62 10.45
C LEU A 37 -0.71 2.30 11.01
N THR A 38 -1.53 1.25 10.98
CA THR A 38 -1.19 -0.09 11.48
C THR A 38 -0.04 -0.71 10.68
N ILE A 39 -0.11 -0.67 9.35
CA ILE A 39 0.93 -1.18 8.45
C ILE A 39 2.22 -0.38 8.60
N GLY A 40 2.12 0.95 8.67
CA GLY A 40 3.27 1.81 8.90
C GLY A 40 3.99 1.47 10.21
N LYS A 41 3.22 1.30 11.29
CA LYS A 41 3.76 0.88 12.58
C LYS A 41 4.38 -0.50 12.53
N TYR A 42 3.71 -1.45 11.88
CA TYR A 42 4.26 -2.78 11.66
C TYR A 42 5.63 -2.70 10.98
N PHE A 43 5.79 -1.84 9.97
CA PHE A 43 7.06 -1.66 9.26
C PHE A 43 8.15 -0.87 10.01
N GLY A 44 7.85 -0.36 11.20
CA GLY A 44 8.78 0.38 12.05
C GLY A 44 8.86 1.88 11.76
N PHE A 45 7.83 2.46 11.12
CA PHE A 45 7.75 3.91 10.94
C PHE A 45 7.23 4.60 12.21
N GLU A 46 7.71 5.82 12.43
CA GLU A 46 7.29 6.63 13.58
C GLU A 46 5.83 7.08 13.47
N MET A 47 5.12 7.17 14.61
CA MET A 47 3.68 7.47 14.58
C MET A 47 3.42 8.86 14.03
N GLU A 48 4.20 9.83 14.49
CA GLU A 48 4.09 11.24 14.07
C GLU A 48 4.27 11.38 12.56
N PHE A 49 5.20 10.61 11.97
CA PHE A 49 5.40 10.57 10.53
C PHE A 49 4.17 10.00 9.80
N LEU A 50 3.56 8.93 10.32
CA LEU A 50 2.41 8.28 9.71
C LEU A 50 1.16 9.18 9.77
N GLU A 51 0.88 9.76 10.93
CA GLU A 51 -0.24 10.70 11.12
C GLU A 51 -0.08 11.94 10.24
N TYR A 52 1.13 12.51 10.20
CA TYR A 52 1.44 13.63 9.32
C TYR A 52 1.23 13.25 7.85
N SER A 53 1.74 12.10 7.43
CA SER A 53 1.61 11.63 6.05
C SER A 53 0.15 11.43 5.66
N LEU A 54 -0.64 10.81 6.54
CA LEU A 54 -2.06 10.55 6.35
C LEU A 54 -2.88 11.84 6.24
N GLY A 55 -2.65 12.80 7.15
CA GLY A 55 -3.32 14.09 7.14
C GLY A 55 -3.03 14.93 5.88
N HIS A 56 -1.94 14.63 5.17
CA HIS A 56 -1.52 15.35 3.97
C HIS A 56 -1.64 14.52 2.68
N LEU A 57 -2.21 13.31 2.71
CA LEU A 57 -2.17 12.35 1.60
C LEU A 57 -2.75 12.93 0.28
N MET A 58 -3.85 13.69 0.37
CA MET A 58 -4.52 14.32 -0.78
C MET A 58 -3.74 15.50 -1.37
N VAL A 59 -3.06 16.28 -0.53
CA VAL A 59 -2.34 17.50 -0.95
C VAL A 59 -0.86 17.23 -1.25
N ASN A 60 -0.35 16.06 -0.85
CA ASN A 60 1.03 15.69 -1.07
C ASN A 60 1.27 15.34 -2.54
N LYS A 61 1.87 16.27 -3.28
CA LYS A 61 2.24 16.10 -4.70
C LYS A 61 3.40 15.14 -4.95
N TYR A 62 4.07 14.66 -3.90
CA TYR A 62 5.24 13.79 -4.00
C TYR A 62 4.89 12.31 -3.85
N ILE A 63 3.63 11.97 -3.54
CA ILE A 63 3.18 10.58 -3.57
C ILE A 63 3.06 10.17 -5.03
N LEU A 64 3.99 9.34 -5.49
CA LEU A 64 3.93 8.76 -6.82
C LEU A 64 2.71 7.84 -6.91
N GLU A 65 1.93 8.00 -7.96
CA GLU A 65 0.77 7.14 -8.25
C GLU A 65 1.14 5.91 -9.08
N GLU A 66 2.42 5.76 -9.43
CA GLU A 66 2.96 4.65 -10.20
C GLU A 66 2.84 3.34 -9.40
N PRO A 67 2.59 2.20 -10.09
CA PRO A 67 2.56 0.88 -9.48
C PRO A 67 3.79 0.60 -8.61
N ALA A 68 3.59 -0.09 -7.49
CA ALA A 68 4.70 -0.39 -6.59
C ALA A 68 5.67 -1.40 -7.22
N ILE A 69 6.98 -1.17 -7.10
CA ILE A 69 8.01 -2.10 -7.62
C ILE A 69 8.92 -2.54 -6.48
N PHE A 70 8.87 -3.84 -6.19
CA PHE A 70 9.59 -4.46 -5.08
C PHE A 70 10.89 -5.11 -5.55
N SER A 71 11.80 -5.30 -4.61
CA SER A 71 13.10 -5.92 -4.87
C SER A 71 13.00 -7.40 -5.29
N THR A 72 11.96 -8.11 -4.84
CA THR A 72 11.78 -9.54 -5.10
C THR A 72 10.31 -9.90 -5.28
N LYS A 73 10.06 -10.97 -6.05
CA LYS A 73 8.70 -11.48 -6.28
C LYS A 73 7.95 -11.84 -4.99
N PRO A 74 8.54 -12.51 -3.99
CA PRO A 74 7.82 -12.84 -2.76
C PRO A 74 7.33 -11.60 -1.99
N ILE A 75 8.04 -10.48 -2.08
CA ILE A 75 7.62 -9.23 -1.46
C ILE A 75 6.45 -8.62 -2.23
N ALA A 76 6.51 -8.63 -3.56
CA ALA A 76 5.41 -8.18 -4.39
C ALA A 76 4.14 -9.01 -4.17
N GLU A 77 4.25 -10.34 -4.15
CA GLU A 77 3.14 -11.25 -3.85
C GLU A 77 2.56 -10.99 -2.47
N PHE A 78 3.42 -10.78 -1.47
CA PHE A 78 2.97 -10.42 -0.13
C PHE A 78 2.17 -9.11 -0.13
N PHE A 79 2.69 -8.05 -0.74
CA PHE A 79 2.00 -6.76 -0.85
C PHE A 79 0.65 -6.89 -1.55
N ILE A 80 0.62 -7.50 -2.73
CA ILE A 80 -0.58 -7.62 -3.56
C ILE A 80 -1.67 -8.37 -2.81
N ASN A 81 -1.32 -9.53 -2.23
CA ASN A 81 -2.28 -10.36 -1.50
C ASN A 81 -2.81 -9.67 -0.24
N ASP A 82 -1.93 -9.01 0.51
CA ASP A 82 -2.31 -8.39 1.77
C ASP A 82 -3.19 -7.16 1.53
N VAL A 83 -2.80 -6.30 0.58
CA VAL A 83 -3.61 -5.12 0.20
C VAL A 83 -4.94 -5.54 -0.41
N ALA A 84 -4.99 -6.57 -1.26
CA ALA A 84 -6.26 -7.05 -1.80
C ALA A 84 -7.22 -7.53 -0.70
N LYS A 85 -6.71 -8.23 0.32
CA LYS A 85 -7.48 -8.64 1.49
C LYS A 85 -7.96 -7.45 2.30
N ILE A 86 -7.09 -6.47 2.55
CA ILE A 86 -7.45 -5.24 3.28
C ILE A 86 -8.60 -4.54 2.57
N LEU A 87 -8.46 -4.24 1.28
CA LEU A 87 -9.49 -3.55 0.51
C LEU A 87 -10.80 -4.33 0.44
N SER A 88 -10.74 -5.66 0.42
CA SER A 88 -11.94 -6.51 0.46
C SER A 88 -12.64 -6.43 1.82
N HIS A 89 -11.90 -6.44 2.92
CA HIS A 89 -12.47 -6.33 4.27
C HIS A 89 -12.98 -4.93 4.60
N THR A 90 -12.32 -3.88 4.10
CA THR A 90 -12.75 -2.48 4.29
C THR A 90 -13.78 -2.03 3.26
N ASN A 91 -14.28 -2.93 2.42
CA ASN A 91 -15.21 -2.65 1.32
C ASN A 91 -14.74 -1.48 0.42
N SER A 92 -13.43 -1.42 0.16
CA SER A 92 -12.75 -0.34 -0.57
C SER A 92 -12.08 -0.82 -1.86
N MET A 93 -12.38 -2.04 -2.30
CA MET A 93 -11.94 -2.55 -3.61
C MET A 93 -12.78 -1.91 -4.73
N THR A 94 -12.35 -0.73 -5.18
CA THR A 94 -12.91 -0.04 -6.36
C THR A 94 -12.29 -0.57 -7.66
N ASP A 95 -12.89 -0.26 -8.81
CA ASP A 95 -12.29 -0.59 -10.11
C ASP A 95 -10.91 0.08 -10.27
N ALA A 96 -10.73 1.29 -9.74
CA ALA A 96 -9.48 2.01 -9.78
C ALA A 96 -8.39 1.35 -8.91
N SER A 97 -8.73 0.90 -7.70
CA SER A 97 -7.77 0.18 -6.85
C SER A 97 -7.43 -1.20 -7.43
N LYS A 98 -8.40 -1.87 -8.04
CA LYS A 98 -8.20 -3.17 -8.70
C LYS A 98 -7.27 -3.06 -9.92
N ASP A 99 -7.52 -2.09 -10.80
CA ASP A 99 -6.64 -1.81 -11.95
C ASP A 99 -5.21 -1.48 -11.49
N TRP A 100 -5.07 -0.71 -10.41
CA TRP A 100 -3.75 -0.39 -9.86
C TRP A 100 -3.00 -1.61 -9.28
N LEU A 101 -3.71 -2.49 -8.57
CA LEU A 101 -3.14 -3.74 -8.08
C LEU A 101 -2.74 -4.69 -9.23
N MET A 102 -3.55 -4.76 -10.30
CA MET A 102 -3.22 -5.52 -11.49
C MET A 102 -1.93 -5.00 -12.15
N LYS A 103 -1.81 -3.68 -12.35
CA LYS A 103 -0.58 -3.06 -12.89
C LYS A 103 0.64 -3.28 -11.99
N THR A 104 0.42 -3.33 -10.68
CA THR A 104 1.47 -3.68 -9.72
C THR A 104 1.92 -5.13 -9.89
N ALA A 105 0.98 -6.06 -10.06
CA ALA A 105 1.30 -7.46 -10.34
C ALA A 105 2.11 -7.62 -11.63
N GLU A 106 1.66 -6.96 -12.71
CA GLU A 106 2.35 -6.93 -14.01
C GLU A 106 3.78 -6.37 -13.88
N GLY A 107 3.95 -5.23 -13.22
CA GLY A 107 5.26 -4.59 -13.02
C GLY A 107 6.25 -5.45 -12.23
N ASN A 108 5.76 -6.31 -11.34
CA ASN A 108 6.58 -7.23 -10.55
C ASN A 108 6.67 -8.64 -11.16
N LYS A 109 5.99 -8.91 -12.29
CA LYS A 109 5.95 -10.21 -12.98
C LYS A 109 5.44 -11.34 -12.07
N VAL A 110 4.34 -11.07 -11.37
CA VAL A 110 3.62 -11.99 -10.49
C VAL A 110 2.15 -12.00 -10.87
N ASP A 111 1.43 -13.06 -10.49
CA ASP A 111 0.01 -13.19 -10.81
C ASP A 111 -0.86 -12.41 -9.81
N PHE A 112 -1.95 -11.83 -10.31
CA PHE A 112 -3.01 -11.25 -9.47
C PHE A 112 -4.16 -12.24 -9.35
N VAL A 113 -4.38 -12.76 -8.15
CA VAL A 113 -5.48 -13.68 -7.83
C VAL A 113 -6.38 -13.01 -6.80
N LEU A 114 -7.66 -12.85 -7.13
CA LEU A 114 -8.71 -12.34 -6.25
C LEU A 114 -9.37 -13.48 -5.49
#